data_AF-A0A8C5Y084-F1
#
_entry.id   AF-A0A8C5Y084-F1
#
_cell.length_a   1.000
_cell.length_b   1.000
_cell.length_c   1.000
_cell.angle_alpha   90.00
_cell.angle_beta   90.00
_cell.angle_gamma   90.00
#
_symmetry.space_group_name_H-M   'P 1'
#
loop_
_entity.id
_entity.type
_entity.pdbx_description
1 polymer ?
#
loop_
_entity_poly.entity_id
_entity_poly.type
_entity_poly.pdbx_seq_one_letter_code
_entity_poly.pdbx_strand_id
1 'polypeptide(L)' 'MDALDRVVKPKTKRAKRFLEKRQPKLSENIKNAMLIKGGNADATVTQVLRDVYVLKKPYEKYFVMSMILKRKIM' A
#
# COMPACT_ATOMS: atom_id res chain seq x y z
N MET A 1 4.74 23.26 -18.76
CA MET A 1 4.14 22.82 -17.48
C MET A 1 5.15 21.92 -16.80
N ASP A 2 5.96 22.48 -15.91
CA ASP A 2 6.97 21.69 -15.20
C ASP A 2 6.30 20.69 -14.27
N ALA A 3 6.91 19.51 -14.10
CA ALA A 3 6.37 18.45 -13.25
C ALA A 3 6.13 18.89 -11.79
N LEU A 4 6.78 19.97 -11.36
CA LEU A 4 6.65 20.56 -10.03
C LEU A 4 5.32 21.29 -9.79
N ASP A 5 4.64 21.78 -10.84
CA ASP A 5 3.38 22.53 -10.71
C ASP A 5 2.18 21.66 -10.35
N ARG A 6 2.29 20.33 -10.55
CA ARG A 6 1.26 19.36 -10.14
C ARG A 6 1.37 18.93 -8.68
N VAL A 7 2.44 19.33 -7.97
CA VAL A 7 2.73 18.87 -6.62
C VAL A 7 2.00 19.76 -5.60
N VAL A 8 0.88 19.26 -5.08
CA VAL A 8 0.11 19.93 -4.03
C VAL A 8 0.97 20.06 -2.77
N LYS A 9 1.32 21.30 -2.40
CA LYS A 9 2.04 21.59 -1.16
C LYS A 9 1.17 21.21 0.06
N PRO A 10 1.70 20.46 1.03
CA PRO A 10 0.94 20.03 2.19
C PRO A 10 0.63 21.24 3.09
N LYS A 11 -0.65 21.44 3.42
CA LYS A 11 -1.09 22.50 4.33
C LYS A 11 -0.80 22.19 5.82
N THR A 12 -0.68 20.90 6.18
CA THR A 12 -0.52 20.47 7.58
C THR A 12 0.82 19.76 7.82
N LYS A 13 1.38 19.91 9.03
CA LYS A 13 2.63 19.23 9.45
C LYS A 13 2.54 17.71 9.37
N ARG A 14 1.34 17.12 9.52
CA ARG A 14 1.12 15.67 9.38
C ARG A 14 1.24 15.22 7.92
N ALA A 15 0.60 15.94 7.00
CA ALA A 15 0.68 15.64 5.57
C ALA A 15 2.12 15.80 5.04
N LYS A 16 2.85 16.81 5.51
CA LYS A 16 4.26 17.00 5.18
C LYS A 16 5.12 15.79 5.56
N ARG A 17 5.03 15.33 6.82
CA ARG A 17 5.75 14.13 7.30
C ARG A 17 5.41 12.86 6.50
N PHE A 18 4.15 12.72 6.07
CA PHE A 18 3.73 11.60 5.24
C PHE A 18 4.37 11.61 3.85
N LEU A 19 4.46 12.78 3.20
CA LEU A 19 5.12 12.94 1.90
C LEU A 19 6.64 12.78 2.03
N GLU A 20 7.27 13.37 3.04
CA GLU A 20 8.71 13.22 3.32
C GLU A 20 9.09 11.73 3.50
N LYS A 21 8.24 10.92 4.13
CA LYS A 21 8.47 9.46 4.27
C LYS A 21 8.39 8.70 2.94
N ARG A 22 7.66 9.24 1.94
CA ARG A 22 7.46 8.63 0.60
C ARG A 22 8.44 9.12 -0.46
N GLN A 23 9.22 10.16 -0.17
CA GLN A 23 10.23 10.67 -1.09
C GLN A 23 11.34 9.63 -1.31
N PRO A 24 11.98 9.64 -2.50
CA PRO A 24 13.14 8.81 -2.76
C PRO A 24 14.29 9.17 -1.81
N LYS A 25 15.05 8.17 -1.39
CA LYS A 25 16.18 8.30 -0.47
C LYS A 25 17.39 7.56 -1.05
N LEU A 26 18.59 8.00 -0.70
CA LEU A 26 19.83 7.31 -1.10
C LEU A 26 19.94 5.93 -0.42
N SER A 27 19.58 5.84 0.86
CA SER A 27 19.41 4.58 1.59
C SER A 27 17.92 4.28 1.72
N GLU A 28 17.48 3.18 1.10
CA GLU A 28 16.07 2.81 1.05
C GLU A 28 15.57 2.26 2.40
N ASN A 29 14.30 2.56 2.73
CA ASN A 29 13.64 1.88 3.85
C ASN A 29 13.14 0.50 3.39
N ILE A 30 12.79 -0.37 4.35
CA ILE A 30 12.17 -1.68 4.07
C ILE A 30 10.94 -1.52 3.18
N LYS A 31 10.84 -2.36 2.14
CA LYS A 31 9.71 -2.38 1.22
C LYS A 31 8.48 -2.98 1.91
N ASN A 32 7.40 -2.18 1.97
CA ASN A 32 6.12 -2.63 2.48
C ASN A 32 5.42 -3.50 1.42
N ALA A 33 4.90 -4.66 1.83
CA ALA A 33 4.16 -5.56 0.94
C ALA A 33 2.65 -5.35 1.08
N MET A 34 1.92 -5.47 -0.04
CA MET A 34 0.47 -5.49 -0.04
C MET A 34 0.01 -6.83 -0.61
N LEU A 35 -0.62 -7.64 0.24
CA LEU A 35 -1.13 -8.97 -0.13
C LEU A 35 -2.63 -8.86 -0.37
N ILE A 36 -3.07 -9.16 -1.59
CA ILE A 36 -4.47 -9.05 -2.01
C ILE A 36 -5.00 -10.43 -2.42
N LYS A 37 -6.07 -10.88 -1.77
CA LYS A 37 -6.85 -12.02 -2.25
C LYS A 37 -7.82 -11.54 -3.34
N GLY A 38 -7.83 -12.17 -4.51
CA GLY A 38 -8.81 -11.90 -5.58
C GLY A 38 -10.20 -12.51 -5.31
N GLY A 39 -11.20 -12.14 -6.13
CA GLY A 39 -12.59 -12.60 -5.96
C GLY A 39 -12.77 -14.12 -6.06
N ASN A 40 -12.13 -14.75 -7.04
CA ASN A 40 -12.17 -16.19 -7.27
C ASN A 40 -10.84 -16.85 -6.87
N ALA A 41 -10.52 -16.81 -5.59
CA ALA A 41 -9.31 -17.44 -5.06
C ALA A 41 -9.67 -18.62 -4.15
N ASP A 42 -9.00 -19.75 -4.40
CA ASP A 42 -9.19 -21.01 -3.68
C ASP A 42 -8.76 -20.92 -2.20
N ALA A 43 -9.22 -21.88 -1.40
CA ALA A 43 -8.91 -22.00 0.01
C ALA A 43 -7.40 -22.15 0.26
N THR A 44 -6.72 -22.95 -0.59
CA THR A 44 -5.25 -23.14 -0.55
C THR A 44 -4.50 -21.83 -0.74
N VAL A 45 -4.85 -21.04 -1.75
CA VAL A 45 -4.27 -19.71 -2.01
C VAL A 45 -4.49 -18.78 -0.81
N THR A 46 -5.66 -18.86 -0.18
CA THR A 46 -5.99 -18.05 1.01
C THR A 46 -5.17 -18.46 2.25
N GLN A 47 -4.76 -19.73 2.36
CA GLN A 47 -3.88 -20.21 3.43
C GLN A 47 -2.44 -19.75 3.18
N VAL A 48 -1.90 -19.97 1.98
CA VAL A 48 -0.55 -19.52 1.62
C VAL A 48 -0.39 -18.01 1.82
N LEU A 49 -1.39 -17.21 1.42
CA LEU A 49 -1.36 -15.77 1.63
C LEU A 49 -1.34 -15.38 3.13
N ARG A 50 -1.97 -16.17 4.00
CA ARG A 50 -1.92 -15.96 5.46
C ARG A 50 -0.56 -16.34 6.05
N ASP A 51 0.06 -17.40 5.55
CA ASP A 51 1.38 -17.82 6.03
C ASP A 51 2.45 -16.80 5.63
N VAL A 52 2.43 -16.35 4.37
CA VAL A 52 3.31 -15.28 3.87
C VAL A 52 3.06 -13.97 4.62
N TYR A 53 1.82 -13.69 5.00
CA TYR A 53 1.49 -12.55 5.85
C TYR A 53 2.22 -12.64 7.19
N VAL A 54 2.11 -13.76 7.92
CA VAL A 54 2.78 -13.92 9.22
C VAL A 54 4.29 -13.73 9.13
N LEU A 55 4.93 -14.24 8.06
CA LEU A 55 6.38 -14.14 7.87
C LEU A 55 6.88 -12.71 7.62
N LYS A 56 6.06 -11.85 7.02
CA LYS A 56 6.50 -10.50 6.64
C LYS A 56 6.30 -9.46 7.75
N LYS A 57 5.57 -9.82 8.83
CA LYS A 57 5.16 -8.89 9.90
C LYS A 57 6.38 -8.16 10.47
N PRO A 58 6.30 -6.84 10.74
CA PRO A 58 5.12 -5.95 10.73
C PRO A 58 4.93 -5.11 9.45
N TYR A 59 5.64 -5.39 8.36
CA TYR A 59 5.75 -4.45 7.21
C TYR A 59 4.73 -4.68 6.10
N GLU A 60 3.90 -5.72 6.19
CA GLU A 60 2.86 -6.00 5.21
C GLU A 60 1.47 -5.53 5.66
N LYS A 61 0.64 -5.28 4.64
CA LYS A 61 -0.79 -5.06 4.79
C LYS A 61 -1.50 -6.16 4.04
N TYR A 62 -2.27 -6.97 4.76
CA TYR A 62 -3.15 -7.96 4.16
C TYR A 62 -4.52 -7.36 3.93
N PHE A 63 -5.02 -7.49 2.72
CA PHE A 63 -6.32 -6.98 2.32
C PHE A 63 -7.11 -8.08 1.62
N VAL A 64 -8.28 -8.42 2.16
CA VAL A 64 -9.22 -9.36 1.53
C VAL A 64 -10.18 -8.55 0.66
N MET A 65 -9.80 -8.32 -0.60
CA MET A 65 -10.67 -7.63 -1.58
C MET A 65 -11.35 -8.70 -2.43
N SER A 66 -12.56 -9.12 -2.05
CA SER A 66 -13.51 -9.52 -3.11
C SER A 66 -13.51 -8.37 -4.11
N MET A 67 -13.22 -8.65 -5.38
CA MET A 67 -13.01 -7.66 -6.44
C MET A 67 -14.32 -6.91 -6.83
N ILE A 68 -15.23 -6.77 -5.86
CA ILE A 68 -16.49 -6.04 -5.86
C ILE A 68 -16.46 -5.01 -4.71
N LEU A 69 -15.36 -4.28 -4.51
CA LEU A 69 -15.44 -2.99 -3.85
C LEU A 69 -15.41 -1.90 -4.92
N LYS A 70 -16.65 -1.63 -5.34
CA LYS A 70 -17.14 -0.55 -6.18
C LYS A 70 -16.15 0.60 -6.37
N ARG A 71 -16.00 0.99 -7.63
CA ARG A 71 -16.03 2.39 -8.10
C ARG A 71 -16.82 3.30 -7.12
N LYS A 72 -16.20 3.78 -6.04
CA LYS A 72 -16.79 4.79 -5.14
C LYS A 72 -15.74 5.36 -4.19
N ILE A 73 -14.63 5.87 -4.74
CA ILE A 73 -13.89 7.04 -4.26
C ILE A 73 -13.27 7.65 -5.51
N MET A 74 -14.08 8.46 -6.20
CA MET A 74 -13.67 9.64 -6.94
C MET A 74 -14.80 10.65 -6.78
#